data_AF-A0A967PB24-F1
#
_entry.id   AF-A0A967PB24-F1
#
_cell.length_a   1.000
_cell.length_b   1.000
_cell.length_c   1.000
_cell.angle_alpha   90.00
_cell.angle_beta   90.00
_cell.angle_gamma   90.00
#
_symmetry.space_group_name_H-M   'P 1'
#
loop_
_entity.id
_entity.type
_entity.pdbx_description
1 polymer ?
#
loop_
_entity_poly.entity_id
_entity_poly.type
_entity_poly.pdbx_seq_one_letter_code
_entity_poly.pdbx_strand_id
1 'polypeptide(L)' 'AWDSNEHNSRFEYKKKSLSQNSGGQKLGCSIYEVPPGKSAFPFHYHCSNEEAVYILEGNAELRFGDESYFVSKGDYLT' A
#
# COMPACT_ATOMS: atom_id res chain seq x y z
N ALA A 1 13.97 0.41 9.50
CA ALA A 1 14.74 0.62 8.26
C ALA A 1 13.80 0.46 7.06
N TRP A 2 14.32 0.37 5.84
CA TRP A 2 13.54 -0.16 4.71
C TRP A 2 13.66 -1.69 4.71
N ASP A 3 12.53 -2.36 4.54
CA ASP A 3 12.41 -3.81 4.46
C ASP A 3 11.82 -4.18 3.11
N SER A 4 12.43 -5.13 2.39
CA SER A 4 11.93 -5.61 1.10
C SER A 4 11.09 -6.87 1.28
N ASN A 5 10.04 -6.99 0.47
CA ASN A 5 9.26 -8.22 0.37
C ASN A 5 8.98 -8.54 -1.09
N GLU A 6 9.23 -9.78 -1.47
CA GLU A 6 8.91 -10.33 -2.78
C GLU A 6 8.20 -11.65 -2.56
N HIS A 7 6.99 -11.77 -3.12
CA HIS A 7 6.22 -12.99 -3.06
C HIS A 7 5.65 -13.30 -4.45
N ASN A 8 6.21 -14.34 -5.06
CA ASN A 8 5.91 -14.77 -6.43
C ASN A 8 6.17 -13.63 -7.44
N SER A 9 5.72 -13.81 -8.69
CA SER A 9 5.94 -12.81 -9.73
C SER A 9 5.09 -11.55 -9.60
N ARG A 10 3.98 -11.58 -8.83
CA ARG A 10 2.97 -10.52 -8.80
C ARG A 10 3.09 -9.53 -7.63
N PHE A 11 3.62 -9.96 -6.49
CA PHE A 11 3.62 -9.14 -5.28
C PHE A 11 5.04 -8.76 -4.87
N GLU A 12 5.28 -7.46 -4.80
CA GLU A 12 6.60 -6.94 -4.47
C GLU A 12 6.49 -5.52 -3.94
N TYR A 13 7.19 -5.23 -2.85
CA TYR A 13 7.29 -3.88 -2.32
C TYR A 13 8.55 -3.70 -1.47
N LYS A 14 8.97 -2.45 -1.29
CA LYS A 14 9.77 -2.02 -0.14
C LYS A 14 8.88 -1.28 0.83
N LYS A 15 9.07 -1.52 2.13
CA LYS A 15 8.27 -0.93 3.20
C LYS A 15 9.17 -0.25 4.21
N LYS A 16 8.73 0.89 4.73
CA LYS A 16 9.26 1.50 5.94
C LYS A 16 8.11 1.67 6.94
N SER A 17 8.16 0.90 8.03
CA SER A 17 7.16 1.00 9.10
C SER A 17 7.38 2.28 9.92
N LEU A 18 6.49 3.26 9.80
CA LEU A 18 6.59 4.51 10.55
C LEU A 18 6.15 4.31 12.00
N SER A 19 5.06 3.58 12.22
CA SER A 19 4.53 3.32 13.57
C SER A 19 5.52 2.52 14.43
N GLN A 20 6.15 1.47 13.89
CA GLN A 20 7.16 0.73 14.66
C GLN A 20 8.39 1.59 14.97
N ASN A 21 8.85 2.43 14.02
CA ASN A 21 10.00 3.28 14.24
C ASN A 21 9.73 4.46 15.20
N SER A 22 8.46 4.87 15.37
CA SER A 22 8.06 5.95 16.27
C SER A 22 7.45 5.48 17.60
N GLY A 23 7.20 4.18 17.77
CA GLY A 23 6.51 3.64 18.94
C GLY A 23 4.99 3.75 18.91
N GLY A 24 4.39 4.00 17.74
CA GLY A 24 2.94 4.03 17.54
C GLY A 24 2.31 2.63 17.73
N GLN A 25 1.28 2.53 18.56
CA GLN A 25 0.66 1.26 18.94
C GLN A 25 -0.76 1.06 18.42
N LYS A 26 -1.53 2.14 18.24
CA LYS A 26 -2.97 2.06 17.89
C LYS A 26 -3.24 2.13 16.39
N LEU A 27 -2.36 2.80 15.64
CA LEU A 27 -2.49 2.99 14.20
C LEU A 27 -1.22 2.50 13.50
N GLY A 28 -1.39 1.57 12.57
CA GLY A 28 -0.35 1.18 11.64
C GLY A 28 -0.13 2.29 10.62
N CYS A 29 1.11 2.69 10.41
CA CYS A 29 1.45 3.63 9.34
C CYS A 29 2.76 3.20 8.70
N SER A 30 2.80 3.14 7.37
CA SER A 30 3.95 2.66 6.62
C SER A 30 4.04 3.36 5.28
N ILE A 31 5.26 3.58 4.82
CA ILE A 31 5.54 4.00 3.44
C ILE A 31 5.83 2.75 2.63
N TYR A 32 5.23 2.66 1.44
CA TYR A 32 5.48 1.58 0.49
C TYR A 32 6.03 2.13 -0.82
N GLU A 33 7.01 1.43 -1.40
CA GLU A 33 7.42 1.59 -2.79
C GLU A 33 7.08 0.30 -3.53
N VAL A 34 6.28 0.41 -4.59
CA VAL A 34 5.82 -0.73 -5.40
C VAL A 34 6.39 -0.58 -6.81
N PRO A 35 7.17 -1.56 -7.32
CA PRO A 35 7.70 -1.49 -8.68
C PRO A 35 6.61 -1.54 -9.75
N PRO A 36 6.86 -1.01 -10.97
CA PRO A 36 5.92 -1.11 -12.08
C PRO A 36 5.50 -2.56 -12.38
N GLY A 37 4.19 -2.77 -12.57
CA GLY A 37 3.62 -4.09 -12.86
C GLY A 37 3.44 -5.00 -11.64
N LYS A 38 3.71 -4.50 -10.43
CA LYS A 38 3.56 -5.24 -9.16
C LYS A 38 2.41 -4.67 -8.33
N SER A 39 1.95 -5.46 -7.37
CA SER A 39 1.02 -5.01 -6.32
C SER A 39 1.65 -5.23 -4.94
N ALA A 40 1.34 -4.40 -3.96
CA ALA A 40 1.86 -4.60 -2.61
C ALA A 40 1.26 -5.84 -1.92
N PHE A 41 -0.02 -6.13 -2.19
CA PHE A 41 -0.77 -7.20 -1.54
C PHE A 41 -1.69 -7.92 -2.53
N PRO A 42 -2.12 -9.16 -2.23
CA PRO A 42 -3.25 -9.79 -2.90
C PRO A 42 -4.53 -8.95 -2.81
N PHE A 43 -5.52 -9.20 -3.66
CA PHE A 43 -6.81 -8.55 -3.54
C PHE A 43 -7.53 -9.00 -2.26
N HIS A 44 -7.92 -8.06 -1.39
CA HIS A 44 -8.50 -8.35 -0.08
C HIS A 44 -9.36 -7.18 0.43
N TYR A 45 -10.04 -7.38 1.55
CA TYR A 45 -10.75 -6.35 2.30
C TYR A 45 -10.65 -6.66 3.81
N HIS A 46 -10.86 -5.65 4.65
CA HIS A 46 -10.80 -5.78 6.10
C HIS A 46 -12.20 -5.72 6.73
N CYS A 47 -12.47 -6.61 7.68
CA CYS A 47 -13.71 -6.61 8.47
C CYS A 47 -13.57 -5.88 9.82
N SER A 48 -12.34 -5.58 10.25
CA SER A 48 -12.04 -5.22 11.64
C SER A 48 -11.32 -3.88 11.80
N ASN A 49 -10.79 -3.31 10.72
CA ASN A 49 -10.18 -1.99 10.73
C ASN A 49 -10.40 -1.31 9.38
N GLU A 50 -10.35 0.02 9.40
CA GLU A 50 -10.27 0.85 8.20
C GLU A 50 -8.83 0.85 7.68
N GLU A 51 -8.67 0.98 6.37
CA GLU A 51 -7.38 1.18 5.72
C GLU A 51 -7.49 2.36 4.77
N ALA A 52 -6.45 3.18 4.71
CA ALA A 52 -6.38 4.28 3.77
C ALA A 52 -4.99 4.38 3.13
N VAL A 53 -4.96 4.86 1.90
CA VAL A 53 -3.73 5.03 1.10
C VAL A 53 -3.69 6.45 0.57
N TYR A 54 -2.54 7.10 0.72
CA TYR A 54 -2.27 8.41 0.12
C TYR A 54 -1.06 8.30 -0.80
N ILE A 55 -1.23 8.70 -2.07
CA ILE A 55 -0.17 8.54 -3.07
C ILE A 55 0.81 9.71 -2.98
N LEU A 56 2.02 9.42 -2.51
CA LEU A 56 3.09 10.41 -2.38
C LEU A 56 3.72 10.77 -3.74
N GLU A 57 3.90 9.78 -4.60
CA GLU A 57 4.53 9.90 -5.92
C GLU A 57 4.12 8.73 -6.82
N GLY A 58 4.22 8.92 -8.14
CA GLY A 58 3.89 7.91 -9.13
C GLY A 58 2.41 7.85 -9.51
N ASN A 59 2.03 6.76 -10.17
CA ASN A 59 0.66 6.44 -10.54
C ASN A 59 0.45 4.92 -10.47
N ALA A 60 -0.80 4.52 -10.35
CA ALA A 60 -1.22 3.12 -10.28
C ALA A 60 -2.66 2.96 -10.79
N GLU A 61 -3.07 1.70 -10.93
CA GLU A 61 -4.47 1.32 -11.08
C GLU A 61 -4.97 0.76 -9.74
N LEU A 62 -6.04 1.33 -9.20
CA LEU A 62 -6.78 0.81 -8.06
C LEU A 62 -7.91 -0.08 -8.59
N ARG A 63 -7.94 -1.34 -8.15
CA ARG A 63 -9.10 -2.21 -8.32
C ARG A 63 -10.02 -2.11 -7.10
N PHE A 64 -11.29 -1.76 -7.29
CA PHE A 64 -12.31 -1.74 -6.26
C PHE A 64 -13.54 -2.55 -6.70
N GLY A 65 -13.70 -3.74 -6.11
CA GLY A 65 -14.64 -4.73 -6.61
C GLY A 65 -14.29 -5.17 -8.03
N ASP A 66 -15.20 -4.90 -8.96
CA ASP A 66 -15.03 -5.19 -10.39
C ASP A 66 -14.61 -3.95 -11.21
N GLU A 67 -14.52 -2.78 -10.57
CA GLU A 67 -14.12 -1.52 -11.20
C GLU A 67 -12.63 -1.26 -11.03
N SER A 68 -12.06 -0.53 -12.00
CA SER A 68 -10.67 -0.05 -11.96
C SER A 68 -10.62 1.47 -12.11
N TYR A 69 -9.76 2.10 -11.31
CA TYR A 69 -9.56 3.55 -11.29
C TYR A 69 -8.08 3.88 -11.46
N PHE A 70 -7.77 4.86 -12.30
CA PHE A 70 -6.43 5.44 -12.33
C PHE A 70 -6.24 6.38 -11.16
N VAL A 71 -5.14 6.20 -10.43
CA VAL A 71 -4.78 6.99 -9.26
C VAL A 71 -3.35 7.49 -9.39
N SER A 72 -3.07 8.66 -8.84
CA SER A 72 -1.81 9.38 -8.99
C SER A 72 -1.49 10.21 -7.75
N LYS A 73 -0.32 10.85 -7.76
CA LYS A 73 0.14 11.71 -6.67
C LYS A 73 -0.95 12.66 -6.17
N GLY A 74 -1.20 12.62 -4.86
CA GLY A 74 -2.18 13.46 -4.17
C GLY A 74 -3.54 12.79 -3.97
N ASP A 75 -3.82 11.68 -4.65
CA ASP A 75 -5.07 10.94 -4.44
C ASP A 75 -5.07 10.25 -3.08
N TYR A 76 -6.25 10.26 -2.45
CA TYR A 76 -6.54 9.61 -1.17
C TYR A 76 -7.60 8.54 -1.37
N LEU A 77 -7.31 7.33 -0.90
CA LEU A 77 -8.14 6.13 -1.03
C LEU A 77 -8.50 5.65 0.38
N THR A 78 -9.77 5.31 0.62
CA THR A 78 -10.27 4.76 1.88
C THR A 78 -11.42 3.79 1.64
#